data_AF-A0A7J7KSL0-F1
#
_entry.id   AF-A0A7J7KSL0-F1
#
_cell.length_a   1.000
_cell.length_b   1.000
_cell.length_c   1.000
_cell.angle_alpha   90.00
_cell.angle_beta   90.00
_cell.angle_gamma   90.00
#
_symmetry.space_group_name_H-M   'P 1'
#
loop_
_entity.id
_entity.type
_entity.pdbx_description
1 polymer ?
#
loop_
_entity_poly.entity_id
_entity_poly.type
_entity_poly.pdbx_seq_one_letter_code
_entity_poly.pdbx_strand_id
1 'polypeptide(L)' 'MVVYDCTSVLVANKVDLDERRIISPKAGEKLAEHHGLKYFEVSAKDQKNVEVPFYYLANEFYKLYHERIETTRSMTV' A
#
# COMPACT_ATOMS: atom_id res chain seq x y z
N MET A 1 9.43 9.01 19.94
CA MET A 1 8.61 9.08 18.71
C MET A 1 7.91 7.74 18.60
N VAL A 2 6.62 7.67 18.94
CA VAL A 2 5.86 6.43 18.82
C VAL A 2 5.55 6.25 17.34
N VAL A 3 6.31 5.39 16.67
CA VAL A 3 5.99 4.99 15.31
C VAL A 3 4.83 4.01 15.44
N TYR A 4 3.62 4.45 15.16
CA TYR A 4 2.54 3.52 14.89
C TYR A 4 2.91 2.85 13.57
N ASP A 5 3.17 1.54 13.57
CA ASP A 5 3.29 0.74 12.36
C ASP A 5 1.95 0.77 11.62
N CYS A 6 1.76 1.80 10.80
CA CYS A 6 0.60 1.96 9.95
C CYS A 6 0.98 1.47 8.56
N THR A 7 0.44 0.31 8.17
CA THR A 7 0.59 -0.20 6.81
C THR A 7 0.16 0.88 5.82
N SER A 8 1.09 1.29 4.96
CA SER A 8 0.90 2.41 4.03
C SER A 8 1.27 1.98 2.62
N VAL A 9 0.68 2.64 1.63
CA VAL A 9 0.91 2.37 0.20
C VAL A 9 0.98 3.68 -0.59
N LEU A 10 1.72 3.67 -1.69
CA LEU A 10 1.76 4.79 -2.64
C LEU A 10 0.79 4.51 -3.79
N VAL A 11 -0.16 5.42 -4.00
CA VAL A 11 -1.17 5.29 -5.06
C VAL A 11 -1.00 6.41 -6.08
N ALA A 12 -0.63 6.06 -7.30
CA ALA A 12 -0.72 6.95 -8.46
C ALA A 12 -2.15 6.91 -9.01
N ASN A 13 -2.92 7.96 -8.72
CA ASN A 13 -4.29 8.11 -9.21
C ASN A 13 -4.33 8.85 -10.56
N LYS A 14 -5.48 8.77 -11.24
CA LYS A 14 -5.79 9.44 -12.51
C LYS A 14 -4.98 8.91 -13.70
N VAL A 15 -4.67 7.62 -13.71
CA VAL A 15 -3.92 6.99 -14.82
C VAL A 15 -4.71 6.93 -16.14
N ASP A 16 -5.98 7.34 -16.13
CA ASP A 16 -6.78 7.60 -17.34
C ASP A 16 -6.27 8.81 -18.14
N LEU A 17 -5.55 9.74 -17.51
CA LEU A 17 -4.96 10.92 -18.15
C LEU A 17 -3.55 10.64 -18.68
N ASP A 18 -3.37 9.56 -19.44
CA ASP A 18 -2.04 9.11 -19.87
C ASP A 18 -1.31 10.14 -20.76
N GLU A 19 -2.04 10.86 -21.61
CA GLU A 19 -1.48 11.95 -22.43
C GLU A 19 -0.91 13.11 -21.59
N ARG A 20 -1.35 13.26 -20.34
CA ARG A 20 -0.86 14.29 -19.40
C ARG A 20 0.10 13.70 -18.38
N ARG A 21 0.58 12.47 -18.58
CA ARG A 21 1.49 11.80 -17.66
C ARG A 21 2.85 12.50 -17.65
N ILE A 22 3.22 13.01 -16.48
CA ILE A 22 4.54 13.61 -16.22
C ILE A 22 5.44 12.62 -15.46
N ILE A 23 4.86 11.81 -14.58
CA ILE A 23 5.58 10.83 -13.76
C ILE A 23 5.44 9.45 -14.39
N SER A 24 6.58 8.84 -14.72
CA SER A 24 6.61 7.48 -15.24
C SER A 24 6.31 6.46 -14.13
N PRO A 25 5.69 5.31 -14.45
CA PRO A 25 5.44 4.25 -13.47
C PRO A 25 6.71 3.84 -12.72
N LYS A 26 7.84 3.71 -13.43
CA LYS A 26 9.15 3.37 -12.86
C LYS A 26 9.64 4.40 -11.83
N ALA A 27 9.35 5.69 -12.02
CA ALA A 27 9.71 6.71 -11.04
C ALA A 27 8.84 6.59 -9.77
N GLY A 28 7.55 6.31 -9.94
CA GLY A 28 6.62 6.02 -8.83
C GLY A 28 7.02 4.78 -8.03
N GLU A 29 7.37 3.68 -8.72
CA GLU A 29 7.87 2.45 -8.10
C GLU A 29 9.14 2.70 -7.28
N LYS A 30 10.14 3.38 -7.86
CA LYS A 30 11.38 3.72 -7.14
C LYS A 30 11.12 4.56 -5.88
N LEU A 31 10.19 5.50 -5.95
CA LEU A 31 9.83 6.32 -4.79
C LEU A 31 9.16 5.45 -3.72
N ALA A 32 8.25 4.56 -4.11
CA ALA A 32 7.60 3.64 -3.18
C ALA A 32 8.64 2.73 -2.50
N GLU A 33 9.54 2.11 -3.27
CA GLU A 33 10.63 1.28 -2.77
C GLU A 33 11.53 2.04 -1.78
N HIS A 34 11.90 3.29 -2.10
CA HIS A 34 12.71 4.13 -1.21
C HIS A 34 12.06 4.36 0.16
N HIS A 35 10.74 4.42 0.21
CA HIS A 35 9.97 4.58 1.44
C HIS A 35 9.45 3.25 2.04
N GLY A 36 9.80 2.10 1.45
CA GLY A 36 9.29 0.79 1.88
C GLY A 36 7.78 0.60 1.65
N LEU A 37 7.21 1.30 0.67
CA LEU A 37 5.78 1.27 0.34
C LEU A 37 5.53 0.40 -0.89
N LYS A 38 4.32 -0.16 -0.97
CA LYS A 38 3.82 -0.77 -2.21
C LYS A 38 3.26 0.30 -3.15
N TYR A 39 3.58 0.22 -4.43
CA TYR A 39 3.07 1.12 -5.48
C TYR A 39 1.85 0.53 -6.20
N PHE A 40 0.86 1.37 -6.48
CA PHE A 40 -0.32 1.02 -7.27
C PHE A 40 -0.72 2.14 -8.23
N GLU A 41 -1.15 1.76 -9.43
CA GLU A 41 -1.73 2.66 -10.43
C GLU A 41 -3.24 2.47 -10.52
N VAL A 42 -4.00 3.55 -10.29
CA VAL A 42 -5.46 3.52 -10.25
C VAL A 42 -6.08 4.67 -11.05
N SER A 43 -7.29 4.46 -11.54
CA SER A 43 -8.17 5.56 -11.97
C SER A 43 -9.47 5.46 -11.20
N ALA A 44 -9.68 6.40 -10.28
CA ALA A 44 -10.96 6.54 -9.59
C ALA A 44 -12.12 6.85 -10.56
N LYS A 45 -11.84 7.56 -11.66
CA LYS A 45 -12.82 7.93 -12.68
C LYS A 45 -13.30 6.72 -13.46
N ASP A 46 -12.37 5.88 -13.92
CA ASP A 46 -12.68 4.71 -14.76
C ASP A 46 -12.90 3.44 -13.91
N GLN A 47 -12.96 3.58 -12.58
CA GLN A 47 -13.02 2.47 -11.62
C GLN A 47 -11.90 1.42 -11.82
N LYS A 48 -10.76 1.84 -12.40
CA LYS A 48 -9.64 0.96 -12.72
C LYS A 48 -8.75 0.76 -11.49
N ASN A 49 -8.57 -0.50 -11.08
CA ASN A 49 -7.69 -0.93 -9.99
C ASN A 49 -7.95 -0.29 -8.62
N VAL A 50 -9.08 0.40 -8.43
CA VAL A 50 -9.35 1.19 -7.22
C VAL A 50 -9.38 0.31 -5.97
N GLU A 51 -9.86 -0.93 -6.07
CA GLU A 51 -9.99 -1.84 -4.93
C GLU A 51 -8.67 -2.49 -4.51
N VAL A 52 -7.69 -2.59 -5.42
CA VAL A 52 -6.44 -3.33 -5.20
C VAL A 52 -5.62 -2.79 -4.01
N PRO A 53 -5.41 -1.47 -3.86
CA PRO A 53 -4.70 -0.92 -2.70
C PRO A 53 -5.42 -1.21 -1.38
N PHE A 54 -6.75 -1.17 -1.36
CA PHE A 54 -7.53 -1.41 -0.15
C PHE A 54 -7.46 -2.88 0.28
N TYR A 55 -7.60 -3.82 -0.66
CA TYR A 55 -7.43 -5.24 -0.37
C TYR A 55 -6.02 -5.56 0.11
N TYR A 56 -5.00 -4.95 -0.51
CA TYR A 56 -3.62 -5.08 -0.04
C TYR A 56 -3.48 -4.61 1.42
N LEU A 57 -3.94 -3.40 1.74
CA LEU A 57 -3.88 -2.85 3.08
C LEU A 57 -4.61 -3.73 4.11
N ALA A 58 -5.81 -4.19 3.78
CA ALA A 58 -6.60 -5.06 4.65
C ALA A 58 -5.89 -6.39 4.93
N ASN A 59 -5.32 -7.01 3.90
CA ASN A 59 -4.57 -8.27 4.03
C ASN A 59 -3.30 -8.10 4.85
N GLU A 60 -2.54 -7.02 4.62
CA GLU A 60 -1.31 -6.75 5.38
C GLU A 60 -1.61 -6.45 6.85
N PHE A 61 -2.66 -5.67 7.14
CA PHE A 61 -3.10 -5.45 8.51
C PHE A 61 -3.53 -6.77 9.18
N TYR A 62 -4.28 -7.61 8.48
CA TYR A 62 -4.72 -8.90 8.98
C TYR A 62 -3.53 -9.80 9.38
N LYS A 63 -2.50 -9.89 8.52
CA LYS A 63 -1.27 -10.65 8.82
C LYS A 63 -0.56 -10.12 10.06
N LEU A 64 -0.30 -8.80 10.11
CA LEU A 64 0.37 -8.17 11.25
C LEU A 64 -0.38 -8.38 12.57
N TYR A 65 -1.71 -8.29 12.52
CA TYR A 65 -2.56 -8.55 13.67
C TYR A 65 -2.45 -10.01 14.16
N HIS A 66 -2.50 -10.98 13.24
CA HIS A 66 -2.34 -12.39 13.56
C HIS A 66 -0.96 -12.71 14.15
N GLU A 67 0.12 -12.22 13.54
CA GLU A 67 1.49 -12.37 14.05
C GLU A 67 1.64 -11.80 15.47
N ARG A 68 1.03 -10.64 15.75
CA ARG A 68 1.04 -10.04 17.09
C ARG A 68 0.30 -10.89 18.10
N ILE A 69 -0.87 -11.45 17.74
CA ILE A 69 -1.62 -12.35 18.63
C ILE A 69 -0.79 -13.58 18.98
N GLU A 70 -0.20 -14.23 17.97
CA GLU A 70 0.60 -15.44 18.16
C GLU A 70 1.83 -15.18 19.03
N THR A 71 2.54 -14.08 18.78
CA THR A 71 3.69 -13.66 19.60
C THR A 71 3.27 -13.43 21.04
N THR A 72 2.17 -12.70 21.27
CA THR A 72 1.66 -12.41 22.61
C THR A 72 1.27 -13.69 23.36
N ARG A 73 0.64 -14.64 22.67
CA ARG A 73 0.26 -15.94 23.24
C ARG A 73 1.48 -16.75 23.66
N SER A 74 2.53 -16.81 22.84
CA SER A 74 3.77 -17.55 23.11
C SER A 74 4.59 -16.97 24.27
N MET A 75 4.44 -15.68 24.59
CA MET A 75 5.12 -15.03 25.72
C MET A 75 4.40 -15.20 27.06
N THR A 76 3.13 -15.64 27.04
CA THR A 76 2.29 -15.75 28.25
C THR A 76 2.24 -17.19 28.79
N VAL A 77 2.97 -18.12 28.17
CA VAL A 77 3.10 -19.53 28.59
C VAL A 77 4.47 -19.83 29.17
#